data_AF-A0A317HFK1-F1
#
_entry.id   AF-A0A317HFK1-F1
#
_cell.length_a   1.000
_cell.length_b   1.000
_cell.length_c   1.000
_cell.angle_alpha   90.00
_cell.angle_beta   90.00
_cell.angle_gamma   90.00
#
_symmetry.space_group_name_H-M   'P 1'
#
loop_
_entity.id
_entity.type
_entity.pdbx_description
1 polymer ?
#
loop_
_entity_poly.entity_id
_entity_poly.type
_entity_poly.pdbx_seq_one_letter_code
_entity_poly.pdbx_strand_id
1 'polypeptide(L)'
;MKNLTANRIIEFRQQIKCIGIFFLICIVPLALANWFSENRLVFHIILFIDGWLTWTFIEYILHRFWNHSKSADKQNAIVQRHLHHHTHPTEIKVTGKQRLAMVLIGFVLISISSRTDNFITFLAGIWIGFFWFFMMHYFLHQRWSKKVFPRLLEYHITHHCKEPDRCFGISCTCWDLVFGTGPSSKKLISEKVTAFYFKGHKHD
;
A
#
# COMPACT_ATOMS: atom_id res chain seq x y z
N MET A 1 -22.95 20.71 -7.54
CA MET A 1 -22.62 19.92 -8.75
C MET A 1 -21.35 20.37 -9.45
N LYS A 2 -21.17 21.64 -9.85
CA LYS A 2 -19.95 22.13 -10.54
C LYS A 2 -18.61 21.75 -9.86
N ASN A 3 -18.55 21.83 -8.53
CA ASN A 3 -17.33 21.49 -7.77
C ASN A 3 -17.00 19.98 -7.75
N LEU A 4 -18.02 19.11 -7.83
CA LEU A 4 -17.81 17.66 -7.88
C LEU A 4 -17.23 17.23 -9.24
N THR A 5 -17.71 17.84 -10.33
CA THR A 5 -17.20 17.59 -11.67
C THR A 5 -15.76 18.05 -11.82
N ALA A 6 -15.42 19.24 -11.29
CA ALA A 6 -14.05 19.75 -11.30
C ALA A 6 -13.08 18.84 -10.52
N ASN A 7 -13.47 18.39 -9.33
CA ASN A 7 -12.66 17.46 -8.52
C ASN A 7 -12.43 16.13 -9.23
N ARG A 8 -13.46 15.56 -9.89
CA ARG A 8 -13.32 14.32 -10.68
C ARG A 8 -12.31 14.48 -11.81
N ILE A 9 -12.31 15.60 -12.52
CA ILE A 9 -11.37 15.87 -13.62
C ILE A 9 -9.93 15.97 -13.08
N ILE A 10 -9.74 16.64 -11.95
CA ILE A 10 -8.41 16.77 -11.31
C ILE A 10 -7.91 15.40 -10.85
N GLU A 11 -8.74 14.64 -10.13
CA GLU A 11 -8.41 13.28 -9.68
C GLU A 11 -8.07 12.37 -10.86
N PHE A 12 -8.89 12.38 -11.93
CA PHE A 12 -8.64 11.59 -13.13
C PHE A 12 -7.30 11.95 -13.80
N ARG A 13 -6.98 13.24 -13.94
CA ARG A 13 -5.68 13.67 -14.49
C ARG A 13 -4.52 13.19 -13.63
N GLN A 14 -4.66 13.21 -12.30
CA GLN A 14 -3.63 12.69 -11.39
C GLN A 14 -3.48 11.17 -11.48
N GLN A 15 -4.59 10.43 -11.59
CA GLN A 15 -4.58 8.97 -11.80
C GLN A 15 -3.83 8.61 -13.08
N ILE A 16 -4.15 9.23 -14.20
CA ILE A 16 -3.50 8.98 -15.49
C ILE A 16 -1.99 9.26 -15.40
N LYS A 17 -1.58 10.36 -14.75
CA LYS A 17 -0.16 10.64 -14.51
C LYS A 17 0.52 9.55 -13.68
N CYS A 18 -0.10 9.11 -12.60
CA CYS A 18 0.46 8.06 -11.73
C CYS A 18 0.61 6.74 -12.50
N ILE A 19 -0.44 6.35 -13.24
CA ILE A 19 -0.45 5.13 -14.06
C ILE A 19 0.62 5.20 -15.15
N GLY A 20 0.74 6.32 -15.86
CA GLY A 20 1.75 6.52 -16.90
C GLY A 20 3.18 6.38 -16.36
N ILE A 21 3.49 7.05 -15.22
CA ILE A 21 4.80 6.94 -14.58
C ILE A 21 5.07 5.51 -14.09
N PHE A 22 4.06 4.84 -13.53
CA PHE A 22 4.18 3.44 -13.09
C PHE A 22 4.54 2.51 -14.25
N PHE A 23 3.84 2.62 -15.39
CA PHE A 23 4.17 1.81 -16.57
C PHE A 23 5.60 2.06 -17.09
N LEU A 24 6.07 3.31 -17.04
CA LEU A 24 7.46 3.63 -17.38
C LEU A 24 8.47 3.02 -16.40
N ILE A 25 8.11 2.85 -15.12
CA ILE A 25 8.96 2.20 -14.12
C ILE A 25 8.95 0.69 -14.33
N CYS A 26 7.79 0.07 -14.58
CA CYS A 26 7.63 -1.38 -14.72
C CYS A 26 8.13 -1.95 -16.06
N ILE A 27 8.32 -1.12 -17.10
CA ILE A 27 8.90 -1.62 -18.36
C ILE A 27 10.35 -2.11 -18.18
N VAL A 28 11.10 -1.48 -17.28
CA VAL A 28 12.51 -1.82 -17.01
C VAL A 28 12.65 -3.23 -16.39
N PRO A 29 12.00 -3.58 -15.27
CA PRO A 29 12.08 -4.92 -14.71
C PRO A 29 11.53 -5.98 -15.68
N LEU A 30 10.49 -5.69 -16.46
CA LEU A 30 10.00 -6.63 -17.48
C LEU A 30 11.03 -6.89 -18.60
N ALA A 31 11.68 -5.84 -19.10
CA ALA A 31 12.75 -5.97 -20.08
C ALA A 31 13.96 -6.73 -19.51
N LEU A 32 14.33 -6.46 -18.26
CA LEU A 32 15.38 -7.19 -17.55
C LEU A 32 15.02 -8.67 -17.35
N ALA A 33 13.78 -8.98 -16.96
CA ALA A 33 13.33 -10.37 -16.85
C ALA A 33 13.49 -11.09 -18.19
N ASN A 34 13.07 -10.47 -19.29
CA ASN A 34 13.23 -11.06 -20.63
C ASN A 34 14.71 -11.27 -21.01
N TRP A 35 15.58 -10.31 -20.69
CA TRP A 35 17.02 -10.40 -20.92
C TRP A 35 17.66 -11.57 -20.16
N PHE A 36 17.22 -11.82 -18.93
CA PHE A 36 17.71 -12.91 -18.08
C PHE A 36 16.86 -14.18 -18.17
N SER A 37 16.06 -14.36 -19.23
CA SER A 37 15.12 -15.49 -19.36
C SER A 37 15.81 -16.87 -19.33
N GLU A 38 17.08 -16.96 -19.74
CA GLU A 38 17.87 -18.19 -19.65
C GLU A 38 18.34 -18.51 -18.22
N ASN A 39 18.46 -17.48 -17.36
CA ASN A 39 18.79 -17.65 -15.94
C ASN A 39 17.51 -17.71 -15.11
N ARG A 40 16.99 -18.93 -14.95
CA ARG A 40 15.75 -19.21 -14.23
C ARG A 40 15.63 -18.50 -12.88
N LEU A 41 16.67 -18.52 -12.05
CA LEU A 41 16.63 -17.88 -10.73
C LEU A 41 16.49 -16.36 -10.84
N VAL A 42 17.30 -15.72 -11.68
CA VAL A 42 17.27 -14.27 -11.86
C VAL A 42 15.95 -13.83 -12.48
N PHE A 43 15.46 -14.55 -13.48
CA PHE A 43 14.15 -14.34 -14.09
C PHE A 43 13.02 -14.31 -13.05
N HIS A 44 12.94 -15.34 -12.20
CA HIS A 44 11.92 -15.43 -11.16
C HIS A 44 12.04 -14.34 -10.10
N ILE A 45 13.25 -13.99 -9.68
CA ILE A 45 13.47 -12.89 -8.71
C ILE A 45 12.95 -11.58 -9.28
N ILE A 46 13.27 -11.26 -10.54
CA ILE A 46 12.84 -10.02 -11.18
C ILE A 46 11.31 -9.99 -11.31
N LEU A 47 10.68 -11.08 -11.79
CA LEU A 47 9.22 -11.15 -11.90
C LEU A 47 8.53 -11.02 -10.54
N PHE A 48 9.08 -11.65 -9.50
CA PHE A 48 8.52 -11.55 -8.15
C PHE A 48 8.58 -10.11 -7.63
N ILE A 49 9.74 -9.45 -7.78
CA ILE A 49 9.94 -8.06 -7.36
C ILE A 49 9.00 -7.13 -8.14
N ASP A 50 8.85 -7.31 -9.45
CA ASP A 50 7.96 -6.51 -10.27
C ASP A 50 6.48 -6.69 -9.86
N GLY A 51 6.07 -7.93 -9.55
CA GLY A 51 4.75 -8.22 -9.00
C GLY A 51 4.53 -7.56 -7.64
N TRP A 52 5.51 -7.62 -6.75
CA TRP A 52 5.44 -6.96 -5.45
C TRP A 52 5.37 -5.43 -5.59
N LEU A 53 6.20 -4.85 -6.47
CA LEU A 53 6.19 -3.42 -6.79
C LEU A 53 4.82 -3.00 -7.35
N THR A 54 4.26 -3.81 -8.25
CA THR A 54 2.90 -3.63 -8.79
C THR A 54 1.86 -3.58 -7.68
N TRP A 55 1.93 -4.49 -6.70
CA TRP A 55 1.04 -4.41 -5.55
C TRP A 55 1.20 -3.10 -4.77
N THR A 56 2.44 -2.69 -4.44
CA THR A 56 2.63 -1.44 -3.67
C THR A 56 2.09 -0.21 -4.40
N PHE A 57 2.07 -0.24 -5.74
CA PHE A 57 1.44 0.80 -6.54
C PHE A 57 -0.10 0.71 -6.50
N ILE A 58 -0.66 -0.49 -6.61
CA ILE A 58 -2.11 -0.72 -6.47
C ILE A 58 -2.58 -0.23 -5.10
N GLU A 59 -1.87 -0.58 -4.03
CA GLU A 59 -2.10 -0.07 -2.68
C GLU A 59 -2.18 1.46 -2.67
N TYR A 60 -1.17 2.14 -3.23
CA TYR A 60 -1.12 3.59 -3.29
C TYR A 60 -2.33 4.18 -4.03
N ILE A 61 -2.66 3.65 -5.21
CA ILE A 61 -3.79 4.12 -6.03
C ILE A 61 -5.13 3.91 -5.32
N LEU A 62 -5.36 2.73 -4.76
CA LEU A 62 -6.58 2.42 -4.03
C LEU A 62 -6.71 3.33 -2.80
N HIS A 63 -5.64 3.49 -2.03
CA HIS A 63 -5.68 4.30 -0.83
C HIS A 63 -5.94 5.79 -1.15
N ARG A 64 -5.27 6.33 -2.18
CA ARG A 64 -5.42 7.74 -2.58
C ARG A 64 -6.73 8.03 -3.30
N PHE A 65 -7.05 7.24 -4.32
CA PHE A 65 -8.08 7.58 -5.31
C PHE A 65 -9.38 6.79 -5.17
N TRP A 66 -9.42 5.77 -4.31
CA TRP A 66 -10.66 5.08 -3.98
C TRP A 66 -11.06 5.38 -2.53
N ASN A 67 -10.21 5.02 -1.58
CA ASN A 67 -10.51 5.12 -0.16
C ASN A 67 -10.66 6.57 0.32
N HIS A 68 -9.87 7.49 -0.24
CA HIS A 68 -9.91 8.94 0.05
C HIS A 68 -10.50 9.80 -1.05
N SER A 69 -11.09 9.23 -2.11
CA SER A 69 -11.68 10.06 -3.16
C SER A 69 -12.84 10.87 -2.61
N LYS A 70 -12.83 12.17 -2.92
CA LYS A 70 -13.92 13.09 -2.57
C LYS A 70 -15.21 12.79 -3.32
N SER A 71 -15.11 11.96 -4.36
CA SER A 71 -16.21 11.57 -5.23
C SER A 71 -16.63 10.10 -5.07
N ALA A 72 -15.98 9.35 -4.17
CA ALA A 72 -16.33 7.98 -3.87
C ALA A 72 -17.72 7.87 -3.24
N ASP A 73 -18.39 6.77 -3.54
CA ASP A 73 -19.65 6.41 -2.89
C ASP A 73 -19.40 6.11 -1.41
N LYS A 74 -19.97 6.93 -0.53
CA LYS A 74 -19.87 6.75 0.93
C LYS A 74 -20.65 5.54 1.43
N GLN A 75 -21.48 4.91 0.59
CA GLN A 75 -22.14 3.64 0.89
C GLN A 75 -21.28 2.42 0.57
N ASN A 76 -20.16 2.60 -0.16
CA ASN A 76 -19.26 1.52 -0.47
C ASN A 76 -18.60 0.96 0.82
N ALA A 77 -18.70 -0.35 1.02
CA ALA A 77 -18.22 -1.02 2.23
C ALA A 77 -16.70 -0.84 2.49
N ILE A 78 -15.89 -0.74 1.43
CA ILE A 78 -14.43 -0.55 1.55
C ILE A 78 -14.15 0.87 2.04
N VAL A 79 -14.79 1.87 1.44
CA VAL A 79 -14.68 3.28 1.84
C VAL A 79 -15.16 3.48 3.27
N GLN A 80 -16.29 2.88 3.64
CA GLN A 80 -16.79 2.93 5.02
C GLN A 80 -15.82 2.28 6.01
N ARG A 81 -15.27 1.11 5.68
CA ARG A 81 -14.29 0.43 6.53
C ARG A 81 -13.03 1.28 6.70
N HIS A 82 -12.59 1.96 5.64
CA HIS A 82 -11.45 2.87 5.69
C HIS A 82 -11.72 4.10 6.56
N LEU A 83 -12.87 4.76 6.39
CA LEU A 83 -13.27 5.90 7.22
C LEU A 83 -13.46 5.50 8.69
N HIS A 84 -14.03 4.32 8.95
CA HIS A 84 -14.12 3.74 10.29
C HIS A 84 -12.74 3.48 10.89
N HIS A 85 -11.79 3.00 10.09
CA HIS A 85 -10.42 2.80 10.54
C HIS A 85 -9.72 4.12 10.89
N HIS A 86 -9.98 5.19 10.14
CA HIS A 86 -9.48 6.53 10.46
C HIS A 86 -9.96 7.04 11.83
N THR A 87 -11.17 6.67 12.24
CA THR A 87 -11.73 7.04 13.54
C THR A 87 -11.41 6.04 14.65
N HIS A 88 -11.23 4.75 14.31
CA HIS A 88 -10.94 3.65 15.22
C HIS A 88 -9.71 2.84 14.73
N PRO A 89 -8.48 3.37 14.91
CA PRO A 89 -7.28 2.82 14.26
C PRO A 89 -6.92 1.41 14.73
N THR A 90 -7.32 1.03 15.94
CA THR A 90 -7.10 -0.32 16.51
C THR A 90 -8.03 -1.38 15.94
N GLU A 91 -9.15 -1.01 15.34
CA GLU A 91 -10.17 -1.95 14.86
C GLU A 91 -9.87 -2.46 13.44
N ILE A 92 -8.70 -3.06 13.23
CA ILE A 92 -8.37 -3.68 11.95
C ILE A 92 -9.08 -5.03 11.83
N LYS A 93 -10.18 -5.06 11.08
CA LYS A 93 -11.01 -6.25 10.87
C LYS A 93 -10.44 -7.16 9.78
N VAL A 94 -9.43 -7.95 10.13
CA VAL A 94 -8.94 -9.10 9.33
C VAL A 94 -8.91 -10.35 10.21
N THR A 95 -9.77 -11.32 9.90
CA THR A 95 -9.95 -12.53 10.70
C THR A 95 -8.76 -13.48 10.58
N GLY A 96 -8.53 -14.34 11.58
CA GLY A 96 -7.50 -15.37 11.53
C GLY A 96 -7.64 -16.31 10.32
N LYS A 97 -8.88 -16.65 9.95
CA LYS A 97 -9.19 -17.45 8.73
C LYS A 97 -8.74 -16.74 7.46
N GLN A 98 -8.97 -15.44 7.34
CA GLN A 98 -8.51 -14.65 6.20
C GLN A 98 -6.98 -14.59 6.14
N ARG A 99 -6.30 -14.42 7.28
CA ARG A 99 -4.82 -14.45 7.34
C ARG A 99 -4.26 -15.80 6.90
N LEU A 100 -4.82 -16.90 7.41
CA LEU A 100 -4.41 -18.25 7.03
C LEU A 100 -4.64 -18.49 5.53
N ALA A 101 -5.80 -18.10 5.01
CA ALA A 101 -6.09 -18.23 3.58
C ALA A 101 -5.08 -17.46 2.71
N MET A 102 -4.73 -16.22 3.08
CA MET A 102 -3.72 -15.44 2.36
C MET A 102 -2.35 -16.13 2.36
N VAL A 103 -1.91 -16.68 3.50
CA VAL A 103 -0.64 -17.41 3.60
C VAL A 103 -0.67 -18.68 2.74
N LEU A 104 -1.74 -19.47 2.82
CA LEU A 104 -1.88 -20.70 2.04
C LEU A 104 -1.90 -20.44 0.53
N ILE A 105 -2.64 -19.41 0.09
CA ILE A 105 -2.64 -19.01 -1.33
C ILE A 105 -1.24 -18.58 -1.77
N GLY A 106 -0.53 -17.80 -0.95
CA GLY A 106 0.85 -17.41 -1.23
C GLY A 106 1.78 -18.62 -1.37
N PHE A 107 1.67 -19.60 -0.46
CA PHE A 107 2.44 -20.83 -0.53
C PHE A 107 2.15 -21.64 -1.80
N VAL A 108 0.88 -21.75 -2.19
CA VAL A 108 0.47 -22.42 -3.43
C VAL A 108 1.06 -21.70 -4.66
N LEU A 109 0.96 -20.37 -4.73
CA LEU A 109 1.51 -19.60 -5.85
C LEU A 109 3.03 -19.78 -5.98
N ILE A 110 3.76 -19.72 -4.86
CA ILE A 110 5.21 -19.96 -4.83
C ILE A 110 5.54 -21.40 -5.23
N SER A 111 4.75 -22.37 -4.78
CA SER A 111 4.95 -23.80 -5.10
C SER A 111 4.69 -24.12 -6.57
N ILE A 112 3.75 -23.44 -7.22
CA ILE A 112 3.50 -23.58 -8.66
C ILE A 112 4.60 -22.85 -9.44
N SER A 113 4.97 -21.64 -9.03
CA SER A 113 6.05 -20.85 -9.63
C SER A 113 7.39 -21.61 -9.60
N SER A 114 7.73 -22.30 -8.51
CA SER A 114 8.97 -23.09 -8.44
C SER A 114 9.02 -24.30 -9.37
N ARG A 115 7.87 -24.70 -9.93
CA ARG A 115 7.76 -25.82 -10.88
C ARG A 115 7.54 -25.37 -12.32
N THR A 116 7.32 -24.07 -12.56
CA THR A 116 6.93 -23.55 -13.89
C THR A 116 7.68 -22.27 -14.22
N ASP A 117 8.24 -22.18 -15.43
CA ASP A 117 8.96 -20.99 -15.90
C ASP A 117 7.99 -19.96 -16.50
N ASN A 118 7.00 -19.53 -15.71
CA ASN A 118 5.93 -18.66 -16.19
C ASN A 118 5.66 -17.45 -15.26
N PHE A 119 4.71 -16.62 -15.68
CA PHE A 119 4.27 -15.41 -15.01
C PHE A 119 3.53 -15.63 -13.67
N ILE A 120 3.33 -16.87 -13.22
CA ILE A 120 2.75 -17.14 -11.88
C ILE A 120 3.62 -16.54 -10.77
N THR A 121 4.93 -16.44 -11.01
CA THR A 121 5.88 -15.77 -10.11
C THR A 121 5.55 -14.30 -9.87
N PHE A 122 5.11 -13.60 -10.92
CA PHE A 122 4.65 -12.22 -10.82
C PHE A 122 3.35 -12.13 -9.99
N LEU A 123 2.41 -13.05 -10.21
CA LEU A 123 1.20 -13.13 -9.39
C LEU A 123 1.50 -13.45 -7.92
N ALA A 124 2.50 -14.30 -7.66
CA ALA A 124 3.00 -14.58 -6.32
C ALA A 124 3.54 -13.29 -5.67
N GLY A 125 4.31 -12.49 -6.41
CA GLY A 125 4.77 -11.17 -5.97
C GLY A 125 3.64 -10.24 -5.58
N ILE A 126 2.61 -10.10 -6.44
CA ILE A 126 1.42 -9.29 -6.15
C ILE A 126 0.74 -9.78 -4.86
N TRP A 127 0.53 -11.10 -4.75
CA TRP A 127 -0.19 -11.67 -3.62
C TRP A 127 0.55 -11.53 -2.30
N ILE A 128 1.87 -11.75 -2.31
CA ILE A 128 2.71 -11.53 -1.14
C ILE A 128 2.73 -10.04 -0.77
N GLY A 129 2.77 -9.14 -1.75
CA GLY A 129 2.56 -7.71 -1.51
C GLY A 129 1.24 -7.42 -0.81
N PHE A 130 0.13 -7.98 -1.31
CA PHE A 130 -1.20 -7.83 -0.72
C PHE A 130 -1.27 -8.30 0.73
N PHE A 131 -0.68 -9.45 1.02
CA PHE A 131 -0.57 -9.94 2.39
C PHE A 131 0.31 -9.03 3.26
N TRP A 132 1.44 -8.59 2.73
CA TRP A 132 2.38 -7.69 3.39
C TRP A 132 1.71 -6.37 3.80
N PHE A 133 0.88 -5.80 2.93
CA PHE A 133 0.08 -4.61 3.23
C PHE A 133 -0.74 -4.76 4.51
N PHE A 134 -1.47 -5.87 4.69
CA PHE A 134 -2.25 -6.07 5.91
C PHE A 134 -1.39 -6.23 7.16
N MET A 135 -0.24 -6.90 7.04
CA MET A 135 0.68 -7.06 8.16
C MET A 135 1.28 -5.70 8.55
N MET A 136 1.78 -4.95 7.57
CA MET A 136 2.35 -3.64 7.79
C MET A 136 1.33 -2.67 8.35
N HIS A 137 0.11 -2.64 7.81
CA HIS A 137 -0.96 -1.81 8.35
C HIS A 137 -1.18 -2.10 9.82
N TYR A 138 -1.31 -3.38 10.20
CA TYR A 138 -1.43 -3.79 11.60
C TYR A 138 -0.21 -3.42 12.45
N PHE A 139 1.00 -3.66 11.96
CA PHE A 139 2.25 -3.36 12.68
C PHE A 139 2.42 -1.87 12.95
N LEU A 140 2.05 -1.00 12.01
CA LEU A 140 2.15 0.46 12.16
C LEU A 140 1.19 1.01 13.23
N HIS A 141 0.19 0.24 13.66
CA HIS A 141 -0.63 0.57 14.84
C HIS A 141 -0.05 0.05 16.16
N GLN A 142 1.07 -0.67 16.11
CA GLN A 142 1.76 -1.17 17.30
C GLN A 142 2.90 -0.23 17.72
N ARG A 143 3.04 0.00 19.03
CA ARG A 143 4.07 0.92 19.58
C ARG A 143 5.51 0.55 19.20
N TRP A 144 5.79 -0.75 19.08
CA TRP A 144 7.12 -1.24 18.74
C TRP A 144 7.54 -0.86 17.32
N SER A 145 6.60 -0.57 16.42
CA SER A 145 6.90 -0.17 15.03
C SER A 145 7.69 1.13 14.94
N LYS A 146 7.66 1.99 15.96
CA LYS A 146 8.51 3.20 16.02
C LYS A 146 10.00 2.84 15.95
N LYS A 147 10.39 1.68 16.48
CA LYS A 147 11.79 1.22 16.48
C LYS A 147 12.17 0.52 15.17
N VAL A 148 11.25 -0.25 14.59
CA VAL A 148 11.52 -1.12 13.43
C VAL A 148 11.24 -0.41 12.11
N PHE A 149 10.19 0.38 12.05
CA PHE A 149 9.69 1.08 10.85
C PHE A 149 9.46 2.57 11.10
N PRO A 150 10.43 3.33 11.64
CA PRO A 150 10.22 4.71 12.09
C PRO A 150 9.62 5.62 11.02
N ARG A 151 10.14 5.52 9.79
CA ARG A 151 9.69 6.35 8.66
C ARG A 151 8.27 6.01 8.19
N LEU A 152 7.94 4.72 8.07
CA LEU A 152 6.60 4.30 7.67
C LEU A 152 5.58 4.68 8.76
N LEU A 153 5.95 4.50 10.03
CA LEU A 153 5.11 4.92 11.14
C LEU A 153 4.85 6.43 11.11
N GLU A 154 5.88 7.22 10.85
CA GLU A 154 5.74 8.67 10.77
C GLU A 154 4.77 9.08 9.65
N TYR A 155 4.91 8.50 8.47
CA TYR A 155 4.00 8.76 7.34
C TYR A 155 2.58 8.36 7.70
N HIS A 156 2.41 7.19 8.30
CA HIS A 156 1.12 6.64 8.70
C HIS A 156 0.42 7.48 9.79
N ILE A 157 1.14 7.91 10.83
CA ILE A 157 0.57 8.80 11.86
C ILE A 157 0.28 10.19 11.27
N THR A 158 1.14 10.70 10.37
CA THR A 158 0.88 11.96 9.68
C THR A 158 -0.43 11.89 8.91
N HIS A 159 -0.64 10.80 8.19
CA HIS A 159 -1.87 10.51 7.46
C HIS A 159 -3.10 10.52 8.38
N HIS A 160 -3.06 9.76 9.48
CA HIS A 160 -4.18 9.66 10.40
C HIS A 160 -4.49 10.94 11.18
N CYS A 161 -3.46 11.67 11.62
CA CYS A 161 -3.64 12.74 12.61
C CYS A 161 -3.60 14.15 12.03
N LYS A 162 -3.01 14.36 10.85
CA LYS A 162 -2.67 15.71 10.38
C LYS A 162 -3.03 15.96 8.93
N GLU A 163 -2.66 15.04 8.04
CA GLU A 163 -2.77 15.22 6.59
C GLU A 163 -3.42 13.98 5.94
N PRO A 164 -4.74 13.75 6.09
CA PRO A 164 -5.42 12.58 5.54
C PRO A 164 -5.37 12.48 4.01
N ASP A 165 -5.06 13.57 3.32
CA ASP A 165 -4.89 13.65 1.87
C ASP A 165 -3.42 13.52 1.42
N ARG A 166 -2.52 13.06 2.30
CA ARG A 166 -1.11 12.79 2.04
C ARG A 166 -0.66 11.48 2.70
N CYS A 167 0.55 11.03 2.41
CA CYS A 167 1.18 9.83 3.00
C CYS A 167 0.34 8.56 2.80
N PHE A 168 0.03 8.24 1.55
CA PHE A 168 -0.86 7.12 1.21
C PHE A 168 -0.16 5.75 1.26
N GLY A 169 1.16 5.71 1.20
CA GLY A 169 1.91 4.46 1.26
C GLY A 169 1.92 3.86 2.66
N ILE A 170 1.45 2.61 2.78
CA ILE A 170 1.45 1.81 4.01
C ILE A 170 2.61 0.81 3.98
N SER A 171 2.85 0.14 2.85
CA SER A 171 3.95 -0.83 2.69
C SER A 171 5.29 -0.16 2.41
N CYS A 172 5.30 0.91 1.61
CA CYS A 172 6.49 1.72 1.29
C CYS A 172 6.09 3.20 1.25
N THR A 173 7.05 4.12 1.45
CA THR A 173 6.85 5.56 1.19
C THR A 173 7.22 5.97 -0.25
N CYS A 174 7.58 4.99 -1.08
CA CYS A 174 8.20 5.20 -2.38
C CYS A 174 7.30 5.98 -3.35
N TRP A 175 6.04 5.60 -3.46
CA TRP A 175 5.06 6.29 -4.31
C TRP A 175 4.71 7.70 -3.80
N ASP A 176 4.72 7.92 -2.49
CA ASP A 176 4.55 9.27 -1.93
C ASP A 176 5.67 10.22 -2.33
N LEU A 177 6.90 9.71 -2.46
CA LEU A 177 8.03 10.49 -2.96
C LEU A 177 7.89 10.76 -4.46
N VAL A 178 7.62 9.72 -5.25
CA VAL A 178 7.48 9.81 -6.72
C VAL A 178 6.37 10.80 -7.11
N PHE A 179 5.25 10.79 -6.39
CA PHE A 179 4.07 11.61 -6.72
C PHE A 179 3.92 12.86 -5.85
N GLY A 180 4.90 13.17 -4.99
CA GLY A 180 4.90 14.38 -4.17
C GLY A 180 3.80 14.41 -3.10
N THR A 181 3.36 13.25 -2.61
CA THR A 181 2.34 13.13 -1.56
C THR A 181 2.93 12.77 -0.19
N GLY A 182 4.24 12.92 0.04
CA GLY A 182 4.82 12.83 1.39
C GLY A 182 4.35 13.97 2.34
N PRO A 183 4.84 14.05 3.58
CA PRO A 183 4.45 15.08 4.54
C PRO A 183 4.69 16.51 4.04
N SER A 184 3.88 17.51 4.45
CA SER A 184 4.07 18.92 4.01
C SER A 184 5.20 19.62 4.71
N SER A 185 5.50 19.18 5.92
CA SER A 185 6.60 19.70 6.70
C SER A 185 7.66 18.62 6.88
N LYS A 186 8.92 19.01 6.78
CA LYS A 186 10.05 18.18 7.24
C LYS A 186 10.08 18.05 8.76
N LYS A 187 9.27 18.81 9.51
CA LYS A 187 9.17 18.63 10.96
C LYS A 187 8.53 17.28 11.25
N LEU A 188 9.30 16.45 11.95
CA LEU A 188 8.85 15.17 12.47
C LEU A 188 7.55 15.35 13.27
N ILE A 189 6.65 14.37 13.16
CA ILE A 189 5.51 14.27 14.07
C ILE A 189 6.04 14.34 15.51
N SER A 190 5.55 15.32 16.29
CA SER A 190 6.03 15.49 17.66
C SER A 190 5.77 14.24 18.48
N GLU A 191 6.67 13.94 19.43
CA GLU A 191 6.49 12.78 20.31
C GLU A 191 5.17 12.83 21.08
N LYS A 192 4.65 14.03 21.37
CA LYS A 192 3.33 14.23 21.98
C LYS A 192 2.21 13.67 21.12
N VAL A 193 2.25 13.91 19.80
CA VAL A 193 1.24 13.40 18.85
C VAL A 193 1.36 11.89 18.72
N THR A 194 2.57 11.36 18.56
CA THR A 194 2.79 9.90 18.53
C THR A 194 2.34 9.23 19.83
N ALA A 195 2.65 9.83 20.98
CA ALA A 195 2.22 9.31 22.28
C ALA A 195 0.70 9.38 22.44
N PHE A 196 0.06 10.47 22.00
CA PHE A 196 -1.39 10.61 22.01
C PHE A 196 -2.08 9.56 21.14
N TYR A 197 -1.58 9.37 19.91
CA TYR A 197 -2.03 8.33 18.98
C TYR A 197 -2.07 6.96 19.68
N PHE A 198 -0.94 6.55 20.26
CA PHE A 198 -0.87 5.28 20.99
C PHE A 198 -1.53 5.27 22.38
N LYS A 199 -1.91 6.42 22.95
CA LYS A 199 -2.60 6.51 24.25
C LYS A 199 -4.10 6.25 24.10
N GLY A 200 -4.69 6.66 22.98
CA GLY A 200 -6.07 6.32 22.59
C GLY A 200 -6.27 4.82 22.28
N HIS A 201 -5.19 4.04 22.26
CA HIS A 201 -5.19 2.59 22.00
C HIS A 201 -5.08 1.74 23.27
N LYS A 202 -5.37 2.31 24.46
CA LYS A 202 -5.53 1.54 25.69
C LYS A 202 -6.92 0.88 25.71
N HIS A 203 -7.05 -0.27 25.09
CA HIS A 203 -8.03 -1.27 25.49
C HIS A 203 -7.33 -2.63 25.52
N ASP A 204 -7.19 -3.10 26.77
CA ASP A 204 -6.98 -4.46 27.28
C ASP A 204 -5.90 -5.35 26.65
#